data_AF-A0A7S0QU26-F1
#
_entry.id   AF-A0A7S0QU26-F1
#
_cell.length_a   1.000
_cell.length_b   1.000
_cell.length_c   1.000
_cell.angle_alpha   90.00
_cell.angle_beta   90.00
_cell.angle_gamma   90.00
#
_symmetry.space_group_name_H-M   'P 1'
#
loop_
_entity.id
_entity.type
_entity.pdbx_description
1 polymer ?
#
loop_
_entity_poly.entity_id
_entity_poly.type
_entity_poly.pdbx_seq_one_letter_code
_entity_poly.pdbx_strand_id
1 'polypeptide(L)'
;MKAMRAEHCTKAGSITPFTSVNYCVTTTPEREWAYVVDRIPCPLEDMGHDRRIPDIDELLKLPVAEAAHLQRIEVMAVVLYTGPMYMVYNCMLRQWPAEIFQPFKAGDNLFPTTIFVLVSAIQKIARSSVG
;
A
#
# COMPACT_ATOMS: atom_id res chain seq x y z
N MET A 1 -11.61 0.65 -6.99
CA MET A 1 -10.30 0.53 -7.68
C MET A 1 -9.83 1.84 -8.30
N LYS A 2 -10.63 2.53 -9.13
CA LYS A 2 -10.25 3.80 -9.79
C LYS A 2 -9.69 4.88 -8.83
N ALA A 3 -10.33 5.07 -7.67
CA ALA A 3 -9.90 6.07 -6.69
C ALA A 3 -8.53 5.75 -6.06
N MET A 4 -8.30 4.50 -5.60
CA MET A 4 -6.99 4.08 -5.10
C MET A 4 -5.89 4.23 -6.16
N ARG A 5 -6.18 3.85 -7.42
CA ARG A 5 -5.23 4.06 -8.52
C ARG A 5 -4.91 5.54 -8.71
N ALA A 6 -5.92 6.41 -8.63
CA ALA A 6 -5.69 7.84 -8.77
C ALA A 6 -4.80 8.38 -7.65
N GLU A 7 -5.00 7.96 -6.40
CA GLU A 7 -4.15 8.30 -5.25
C GLU A 7 -2.68 7.89 -5.47
N HIS A 8 -2.42 6.79 -6.15
CA HIS A 8 -1.06 6.26 -6.35
C HIS A 8 -0.38 6.74 -7.62
N CYS A 9 -1.12 6.93 -8.71
CA CYS A 9 -0.54 7.13 -10.03
C CYS A 9 -0.73 8.55 -10.57
N THR A 10 -1.78 9.27 -10.18
CA THR A 10 -2.14 10.54 -10.86
C THR A 10 -2.24 11.74 -9.94
N LYS A 11 -2.59 11.55 -8.67
CA LYS A 11 -2.69 12.65 -7.71
C LYS A 11 -1.31 13.11 -7.27
N ALA A 12 -1.25 14.31 -6.70
CA ALA A 12 0.00 14.90 -6.22
C ALA A 12 0.76 13.96 -5.28
N GLY A 13 2.08 13.95 -5.40
CA GLY A 13 2.93 13.06 -4.64
C GLY A 13 3.10 11.65 -5.23
N SER A 14 2.37 11.27 -6.29
CA SER A 14 2.48 9.94 -6.93
C SER A 14 3.90 9.57 -7.37
N ILE A 15 4.66 10.57 -7.83
CA ILE A 15 6.06 10.43 -8.25
C ILE A 15 7.06 10.95 -7.22
N THR A 16 6.60 11.40 -6.04
CA THR A 16 7.50 11.90 -4.99
C THR A 16 8.22 10.72 -4.35
N PRO A 17 9.56 10.71 -4.37
CA PRO A 17 10.34 9.62 -3.83
C PRO A 17 10.29 9.60 -2.29
N PHE A 18 10.28 8.40 -1.73
CA PHE A 18 10.46 8.18 -0.30
C PHE A 18 11.31 6.92 -0.08
N THR A 19 12.06 6.89 1.01
CA THR A 19 12.86 5.74 1.41
C THR A 19 12.15 4.98 2.52
N SER A 20 11.89 3.70 2.30
CA SER A 20 11.36 2.83 3.34
C SER A 20 12.46 2.35 4.28
N VAL A 21 12.24 2.49 5.58
CA VAL A 21 13.26 2.11 6.58
C VAL A 21 13.41 0.59 6.66
N ASN A 22 12.30 -0.15 6.58
CA ASN A 22 12.33 -1.61 6.73
C ASN A 22 12.95 -2.35 5.54
N TYR A 23 12.84 -1.80 4.34
CA TYR A 23 13.36 -2.43 3.12
C TYR A 23 14.62 -1.75 2.58
N CYS A 24 14.96 -0.56 3.11
CA CYS A 24 16.01 0.33 2.62
C CYS A 24 15.94 0.63 1.11
N VAL A 25 14.73 0.61 0.53
CA VAL A 25 14.50 0.96 -0.87
C VAL A 25 13.93 2.37 -0.99
N THR A 26 14.38 3.11 -2.01
CA THR A 26 13.81 4.40 -2.39
C THR A 26 12.88 4.20 -3.58
N THR A 27 11.60 4.50 -3.38
CA THR A 27 10.53 4.21 -4.35
C THR A 27 9.54 5.38 -4.41
N THR A 28 8.49 5.25 -5.20
CA THR A 28 7.38 6.21 -5.29
C THR A 28 6.05 5.50 -5.17
N PRO A 29 4.95 6.17 -4.77
CA PRO A 29 3.62 5.57 -4.77
C PRO A 29 3.23 4.94 -6.12
N GLU A 30 3.62 5.56 -7.23
CA GLU A 30 3.36 5.04 -8.57
C GLU A 30 4.12 3.73 -8.84
N ARG A 31 5.41 3.66 -8.47
CA ARG A 31 6.21 2.43 -8.64
C ARG A 31 5.66 1.29 -7.79
N GLU A 32 5.30 1.57 -6.55
CA GLU A 32 4.71 0.58 -5.65
C GLU A 32 3.38 0.04 -6.20
N TRP A 33 2.56 0.91 -6.79
CA TRP A 33 1.37 0.47 -7.52
C TRP A 33 1.72 -0.42 -8.71
N ALA A 34 2.69 -0.01 -9.53
CA ALA A 34 3.13 -0.75 -10.70
C ALA A 34 3.57 -2.17 -10.34
N TYR A 35 4.37 -2.33 -9.27
CA TYR A 35 4.88 -3.63 -8.85
C TYR A 35 3.79 -4.52 -8.23
N VAL A 36 2.96 -3.96 -7.33
CA VAL A 36 2.00 -4.75 -6.56
C VAL A 36 0.71 -5.01 -7.34
N VAL A 37 0.18 -3.98 -8.00
CA VAL A 37 -1.17 -4.02 -8.58
C VAL A 37 -1.12 -4.31 -10.07
N ASP A 38 -0.27 -3.61 -10.81
CA ASP A 38 -0.13 -3.81 -12.26
C ASP A 38 0.79 -5.00 -12.60
N ARG A 39 1.44 -5.60 -11.58
CA ARG A 39 2.34 -6.77 -11.70
C ARG A 39 3.53 -6.54 -12.64
N ILE A 40 4.00 -5.31 -12.73
CA ILE A 40 5.24 -5.00 -13.44
C ILE A 40 6.40 -5.60 -12.65
N PRO A 41 7.34 -6.33 -13.28
CA PRO A 41 8.49 -6.88 -12.59
C PRO A 41 9.26 -5.81 -11.81
N CYS A 42 9.39 -6.01 -10.50
CA CYS A 42 10.16 -5.12 -9.63
C CYS A 42 11.66 -5.33 -9.92
N PRO A 43 12.41 -4.27 -10.26
CA PRO A 43 13.85 -4.35 -10.44
C PRO A 43 14.55 -4.91 -9.20
N LEU A 44 15.66 -5.65 -9.38
CA LEU A 44 16.42 -6.24 -8.27
C LEU A 44 16.91 -5.20 -7.26
N GLU A 45 17.22 -3.98 -7.72
CA GLU A 45 17.60 -2.83 -6.88
C GLU A 45 16.48 -2.38 -5.93
N ASP A 46 15.21 -2.59 -6.32
CA ASP A 46 14.03 -2.22 -5.52
C ASP A 46 13.51 -3.40 -4.67
N MET A 47 14.23 -4.54 -4.67
CA MET A 47 13.96 -5.75 -3.88
C MET A 47 14.88 -5.89 -2.65
N GLY A 48 15.30 -4.75 -2.06
CA GLY A 48 16.20 -4.71 -0.90
C GLY A 48 15.65 -5.40 0.36
N HIS A 49 16.57 -5.85 1.23
CA HIS A 49 16.29 -6.44 2.57
C HIS A 49 15.15 -7.46 2.60
N ASP A 50 15.31 -8.57 1.85
CA ASP A 50 14.36 -9.69 1.81
C ASP A 50 12.92 -9.31 1.44
N ARG A 51 12.73 -8.15 0.80
CA ARG A 51 11.42 -7.73 0.31
C ARG A 51 10.85 -8.80 -0.63
N ARG A 52 9.61 -9.20 -0.35
CA ARG A 52 8.83 -10.08 -1.22
C ARG A 52 7.55 -9.36 -1.63
N ILE A 53 7.20 -9.46 -2.91
CA ILE A 53 5.92 -8.97 -3.43
C ILE A 53 5.04 -10.21 -3.62
N PRO A 54 4.14 -10.50 -2.67
CA PRO A 54 3.30 -11.69 -2.74
C PRO A 54 2.27 -11.58 -3.87
N ASP A 55 1.90 -12.74 -4.44
CA ASP A 55 0.85 -12.77 -5.45
C ASP A 55 -0.54 -12.58 -4.82
N ILE A 56 -1.30 -11.62 -5.34
CA ILE A 56 -2.64 -11.28 -4.83
C ILE A 56 -3.64 -12.43 -4.99
N ASP A 57 -3.57 -13.20 -6.08
CA ASP A 57 -4.45 -14.35 -6.31
C ASP A 57 -4.14 -15.51 -5.37
N GLU A 58 -2.88 -15.70 -4.99
CA GLU A 58 -2.48 -16.67 -3.98
C GLU A 58 -2.93 -16.26 -2.57
N LEU A 59 -2.75 -14.98 -2.21
CA LEU A 59 -3.18 -14.46 -0.91
C LEU A 59 -4.70 -14.55 -0.71
N LEU A 60 -5.49 -14.37 -1.76
CA LEU A 60 -6.95 -14.50 -1.71
C LEU A 60 -7.43 -15.91 -1.37
N LYS A 61 -6.61 -16.94 -1.61
CA LYS A 61 -6.91 -18.35 -1.33
C LYS A 61 -6.48 -18.79 0.06
N LEU A 62 -5.83 -17.91 0.83
CA LEU A 62 -5.46 -18.25 2.19
C LEU A 62 -6.72 -18.43 3.06
N PRO A 63 -6.75 -19.41 3.98
CA PRO A 63 -7.93 -19.67 4.82
C PRO A 63 -8.45 -18.41 5.54
N VAL A 64 -7.55 -17.54 6.00
CA VAL A 64 -7.90 -16.27 6.65
C VAL A 64 -8.58 -15.29 5.69
N ALA A 65 -8.17 -15.23 4.43
CA ALA A 65 -8.76 -14.34 3.44
C ALA A 65 -10.14 -14.83 2.99
N GLU A 66 -10.29 -16.15 2.83
CA GLU A 66 -11.57 -16.79 2.52
C GLU A 66 -12.57 -16.62 3.67
N ALA A 67 -12.15 -16.92 4.91
CA ALA A 67 -12.99 -16.80 6.10
C ALA A 67 -13.38 -15.35 6.41
N ALA A 68 -12.54 -14.38 6.05
CA ALA A 68 -12.83 -12.95 6.19
C ALA A 68 -13.55 -12.35 4.99
N HIS A 69 -13.82 -13.13 3.94
CA HIS A 69 -14.41 -12.67 2.68
C HIS A 69 -13.71 -11.40 2.17
N LEU A 70 -12.37 -11.42 2.16
CA LEU A 70 -11.58 -10.30 1.67
C LEU A 70 -11.78 -10.12 0.17
N GLN A 71 -11.98 -8.86 -0.22
CA GLN A 71 -12.00 -8.49 -1.62
C GLN A 71 -10.57 -8.32 -2.14
N ARG A 72 -10.37 -8.53 -3.45
CA ARG A 72 -9.06 -8.32 -4.10
C ARG A 72 -8.43 -6.97 -3.75
N ILE A 73 -9.24 -5.91 -3.72
CA ILE A 73 -8.78 -4.55 -3.44
C ILE A 73 -8.30 -4.38 -1.98
N GLU A 74 -8.89 -5.13 -1.05
CA GLU A 74 -8.47 -5.16 0.36
C GLU A 74 -7.12 -5.87 0.50
N VAL A 75 -6.95 -7.01 -0.21
CA VAL A 75 -5.66 -7.70 -0.25
C VAL A 75 -4.57 -6.82 -0.89
N MET A 76 -4.88 -6.09 -1.97
CA MET A 76 -3.96 -5.12 -2.57
C MET A 76 -3.55 -4.02 -1.58
N ALA A 77 -4.50 -3.45 -0.83
CA ALA A 77 -4.21 -2.44 0.18
C ALA A 77 -3.32 -2.99 1.31
N VAL A 78 -3.57 -4.23 1.75
CA VAL A 78 -2.73 -4.94 2.73
C VAL A 78 -1.32 -5.11 2.18
N VAL A 79 -1.15 -5.63 0.96
CA VAL A 79 0.18 -5.84 0.37
C VAL A 79 0.95 -4.54 0.20
N LEU A 80 0.30 -3.47 -0.29
CA LEU A 80 0.92 -2.14 -0.36
C LEU A 80 1.38 -1.67 1.02
N TYR A 81 0.52 -1.78 2.05
CA TYR A 81 0.85 -1.38 3.41
C TYR A 81 1.94 -2.24 4.04
N THR A 82 1.97 -3.56 3.79
CA THR A 82 3.05 -4.42 4.28
C THR A 82 4.30 -4.33 3.42
N GLY A 83 4.29 -3.53 2.35
CA GLY A 83 5.48 -3.14 1.59
C GLY A 83 5.92 -1.72 1.96
N PRO A 84 6.72 -1.04 1.12
CA PRO A 84 7.22 0.31 1.37
C PRO A 84 6.15 1.37 1.71
N MET A 85 4.93 1.26 1.18
CA MET A 85 3.91 2.30 1.33
C MET A 85 3.43 2.54 2.77
N TYR A 86 3.76 1.68 3.74
CA TYR A 86 3.51 1.97 5.17
C TYR A 86 4.06 3.33 5.59
N MET A 87 5.20 3.75 5.03
CA MET A 87 5.83 5.04 5.33
C MET A 87 4.89 6.19 4.98
N VAL A 88 4.35 6.18 3.76
CA VAL A 88 3.49 7.25 3.25
C VAL A 88 2.14 7.24 3.98
N TYR A 89 1.50 6.08 4.13
CA TYR A 89 0.19 6.02 4.79
C TYR A 89 0.26 6.43 6.26
N ASN A 90 1.27 5.94 7.00
CA ASN A 90 1.47 6.35 8.40
C ASN A 90 1.85 7.83 8.49
N CYS A 91 2.60 8.36 7.52
CA CYS A 91 2.91 9.77 7.44
C CYS A 91 1.64 10.61 7.25
N MET A 92 0.72 10.23 6.35
CA MET A 92 -0.54 10.95 6.17
C MET A 92 -1.40 10.97 7.44
N LEU A 93 -1.44 9.84 8.15
CA LEU A 93 -2.19 9.72 9.41
C LEU A 93 -1.56 10.54 10.55
N ARG A 94 -0.23 10.59 10.63
CA ARG A 94 0.52 11.29 11.70
C ARG A 94 0.86 12.73 11.37
N GLN A 95 0.75 13.11 10.10
CA GLN A 95 1.22 14.38 9.55
C GLN A 95 2.71 14.63 9.81
N TRP A 96 3.51 13.55 9.81
CA TRP A 96 4.95 13.58 10.12
C TRP A 96 5.69 12.41 9.44
N PRO A 97 6.92 12.58 8.93
CA PRO A 97 7.71 13.82 8.93
C PRO A 97 7.19 14.84 7.91
N ALA A 98 7.39 16.13 8.18
CA ALA A 98 6.78 17.21 7.40
C ALA A 98 7.25 17.21 5.94
N GLU A 99 8.50 16.82 5.71
CA GLU A 99 9.14 16.77 4.38
C GLU A 99 8.43 15.78 3.46
N ILE A 100 7.98 14.64 4.02
CA ILE A 100 7.17 13.68 3.29
C ILE A 100 5.72 14.17 3.22
N PHE A 101 5.18 14.76 4.28
CA PHE A 101 3.76 15.12 4.35
C PHE A 101 3.33 16.26 3.42
N GLN A 102 4.12 17.34 3.36
CA GLN A 102 3.73 18.58 2.68
C GLN A 102 3.46 18.41 1.17
N PRO A 103 4.27 17.67 0.38
CA PRO A 103 4.01 17.45 -1.04
C PRO A 103 2.64 16.83 -1.32
N PHE A 104 2.20 15.88 -0.50
CA PHE A 104 0.91 15.22 -0.64
C PHE A 104 -0.25 16.11 -0.19
N LYS A 105 -0.06 16.84 0.91
CA LYS A 105 -1.06 17.80 1.41
C LYS A 105 -1.32 18.93 0.42
N ALA A 106 -0.27 19.48 -0.19
CA ALA A 106 -0.38 20.60 -1.12
C ALA A 106 -1.25 20.28 -2.35
N GLY A 107 -1.35 19.02 -2.75
CA GLY A 107 -2.22 18.58 -3.84
C GLY A 107 -3.34 17.62 -3.42
N ASP A 108 -3.80 17.74 -2.17
CA ASP A 108 -4.98 17.04 -1.64
C ASP A 108 -4.98 15.51 -1.88
N ASN A 109 -3.83 14.87 -1.60
CA ASN A 109 -3.66 13.43 -1.75
C ASN A 109 -3.29 12.74 -0.43
N LEU A 110 -4.24 12.63 0.48
CA LEU A 110 -4.02 12.01 1.79
C LEU A 110 -4.33 10.51 1.82
N PHE A 111 -4.42 9.86 0.65
CA PHE A 111 -4.78 8.45 0.49
C PHE A 111 -6.05 7.99 1.25
N PRO A 112 -7.13 8.79 1.35
CA PRO A 112 -8.29 8.45 2.17
C PRO A 112 -8.96 7.13 1.73
N THR A 113 -8.99 6.85 0.42
CA THR A 113 -9.62 5.64 -0.11
C THR A 113 -8.79 4.42 0.24
N THR A 114 -7.48 4.46 -0.02
CA THR A 114 -6.60 3.33 0.29
C THR A 114 -6.55 3.02 1.78
N ILE A 115 -6.47 4.05 2.63
CA ILE A 115 -6.50 3.88 4.09
C ILE A 115 -7.84 3.28 4.54
N PHE A 116 -8.97 3.75 4.00
CA PHE A 116 -10.28 3.17 4.29
C PHE A 116 -10.36 1.68 3.92
N VAL A 117 -9.88 1.32 2.72
CA VAL A 117 -9.86 -0.08 2.25
C VAL A 117 -8.95 -0.95 3.12
N LEU A 118 -7.78 -0.44 3.53
CA LEU A 118 -6.89 -1.13 4.45
C LEU A 118 -7.56 -1.39 5.81
N VAL A 119 -8.23 -0.38 6.38
CA VAL A 119 -8.97 -0.52 7.64
C VAL A 119 -10.11 -1.53 7.50
N SER A 120 -10.84 -1.52 6.38
CA SER A 120 -11.87 -2.54 6.09
C SER A 120 -11.29 -3.95 6.12
N ALA A 121 -10.14 -4.17 5.48
CA ALA A 121 -9.45 -5.46 5.47
C ALA A 121 -9.09 -5.93 6.89
N ILE A 122 -8.46 -5.06 7.67
CA ILE A 122 -8.03 -5.36 9.06
C ILE A 122 -9.24 -5.71 9.92
N GLN A 123 -10.32 -4.94 9.82
CA GLN A 123 -11.55 -5.18 10.58
C GLN A 123 -12.23 -6.50 10.22
N LYS A 124 -12.23 -6.90 8.95
CA LYS A 124 -12.76 -8.20 8.52
C LYS A 124 -11.93 -9.34 9.08
N ILE A 125 -10.60 -9.27 8.94
CA ILE A 125 -9.68 -10.27 9.49
C ILE A 125 -9.86 -10.41 11.00
N ALA A 126 -9.89 -9.30 11.74
CA ALA A 126 -10.01 -9.29 13.19
C ALA A 126 -11.31 -9.91 13.71
N ARG A 127 -12.41 -9.80 12.95
CA ARG A 127 -13.68 -10.44 13.30
C ARG A 127 -13.70 -11.92 12.94
N SER A 128 -13.04 -12.31 11.86
CA SER A 128 -12.95 -13.72 11.44
C SER A 128 -11.92 -14.53 12.24
N SER A 129 -10.98 -13.88 12.92
CA SER A 129 -10.03 -14.52 13.84
C SER A 129 -10.61 -14.84 15.24
N VAL A 130 -11.90 -14.57 15.47
CA VAL A 130 -12.62 -14.88 16.73
C VAL A 130 -13.53 -16.12 16.55
N GLY A 131 -13.23 -16.99 15.58
CA GLY A 131 -13.96 -18.22 15.30
C GLY A 131 -13.17 -19.47 15.70
#